data_AF-A0A9X3XPE2-F1
#
_entry.id   AF-A0A9X3XPE2-F1
#
_cell.length_a   1.000
_cell.length_b   1.000
_cell.length_c   1.000
_cell.angle_alpha   90.00
_cell.angle_beta   90.00
_cell.angle_gamma   90.00
#
_symmetry.space_group_name_H-M   'P 1'
#
loop_
_entity.id
_entity.type
_entity.pdbx_description
1 polymer ?
#
loop_
_entity_poly.entity_id
_entity_poly.type
_entity_poly.pdbx_seq_one_letter_code
_entity_poly.pdbx_strand_id
1 'polypeptide(L)'
;MANKTLNDKQIKAIELLVQGESISDVAKIIGASRTTVSTWKNKDELFKAELDKSLQALKSDVETQIMNNINPLTAKLIKIALKSNSDKTSLDAIIYTLNRVLGTPTNKIQDMNNDNSKNEIVDIDDMLNDISDNKVIELPKVK
;
A
#
# COMPACT_ATOMS: atom_id res chain seq x y z
N MET A 1 -21.03 23.68 21.01
CA MET A 1 -19.73 23.19 20.48
C MET A 1 -19.35 24.10 19.33
N ALA A 2 -18.15 24.69 19.33
CA ALA A 2 -17.75 25.59 18.25
C ALA A 2 -17.56 24.77 16.96
N ASN A 3 -18.29 25.11 15.90
CA ASN A 3 -18.04 24.57 14.57
C ASN A 3 -16.66 25.05 14.11
N LYS A 4 -15.66 24.18 14.25
CA LYS A 4 -14.30 24.45 13.79
C LYS A 4 -14.33 24.43 12.25
N THR A 5 -13.87 25.50 11.62
CA THR A 5 -13.76 25.63 10.16
C THR A 5 -12.30 25.84 9.78
N LEU A 6 -11.94 25.47 8.55
CA LEU A 6 -10.60 25.73 8.02
C LEU A 6 -10.43 27.23 7.74
N ASN A 7 -9.26 27.77 8.11
CA ASN A 7 -8.90 29.14 7.77
C ASN A 7 -8.23 29.23 6.38
N ASP A 8 -8.10 30.45 5.86
CA ASP A 8 -7.52 30.70 4.53
C ASP A 8 -6.10 30.14 4.36
N LYS A 9 -5.26 30.20 5.40
CA LYS A 9 -3.90 29.62 5.35
C LYS A 9 -3.95 28.09 5.26
N GLN A 10 -4.89 27.46 5.95
CA GLN A 10 -5.08 26.01 5.88
C GLN A 10 -5.62 25.58 4.52
N ILE A 11 -6.61 26.31 3.97
CA ILE A 11 -7.13 26.06 2.62
C ILE A 11 -6.00 26.21 1.60
N LYS A 12 -5.22 27.29 1.67
CA LYS A 12 -4.10 27.50 0.75
C LYS A 12 -3.01 26.43 0.89
N ALA A 13 -2.74 25.99 2.11
CA ALA A 13 -1.81 24.90 2.35
C ALA A 13 -2.29 23.58 1.73
N ILE A 14 -3.59 23.27 1.80
CA ILE A 14 -4.17 22.08 1.16
C ILE A 14 -3.98 22.14 -0.36
N GLU A 15 -4.32 23.27 -0.99
CA GLU A 15 -4.13 23.46 -2.45
C GLU A 15 -2.69 23.16 -2.88
N LEU A 16 -1.72 23.75 -2.19
CA LEU A 16 -0.30 23.58 -2.51
C LEU A 16 0.18 22.14 -2.27
N LEU A 17 -0.27 21.49 -1.19
CA LEU A 17 0.05 20.09 -0.92
C LEU A 17 -0.53 19.15 -1.99
N VAL A 18 -1.74 19.40 -2.47
CA VAL A 18 -2.37 18.64 -3.56
C VAL A 18 -1.60 18.81 -4.87
N GLN A 19 -1.01 19.99 -5.09
CA GLN A 19 -0.13 20.26 -6.24
C GLN A 19 1.26 19.60 -6.13
N GLY A 20 1.58 18.99 -4.98
CA GLY A 20 2.84 18.28 -4.76
C GLY A 20 3.93 19.11 -4.09
N GLU A 21 3.61 20.31 -3.59
CA GLU A 21 4.58 21.16 -2.90
C GLU A 21 5.05 20.54 -1.58
N SER A 22 6.32 20.78 -1.24
CA SER A 22 6.89 20.29 0.02
C SER A 22 6.31 21.05 1.22
N ILE A 23 6.20 20.41 2.39
CA ILE A 23 5.80 21.08 3.64
C ILE A 23 6.66 22.32 3.93
N SER A 24 7.95 22.28 3.55
CA SER A 24 8.87 23.38 3.74
C SER A 24 8.51 24.58 2.87
N ASP A 25 8.10 24.36 1.63
CA ASP A 25 7.78 25.42 0.68
C ASP A 25 6.38 25.96 0.91
N VAL A 26 5.42 25.09 1.22
CA VAL A 26 4.08 25.48 1.69
C VAL A 26 4.18 26.43 2.89
N ALA A 27 5.00 26.08 3.89
CA ALA A 27 5.20 26.91 5.08
C ALA A 27 5.76 28.30 4.74
N LYS A 28 6.72 28.39 3.81
CA LYS A 28 7.25 29.69 3.33
C LYS A 28 6.17 30.49 2.62
N ILE A 29 5.41 29.87 1.71
CA ILE A 29 4.41 30.54 0.87
C ILE A 29 3.28 31.14 1.72
N ILE A 30 2.79 30.39 2.72
CA ILE A 30 1.66 30.85 3.56
C ILE A 30 2.11 31.66 4.80
N GLY A 31 3.41 31.85 4.98
CA GLY A 31 3.99 32.51 6.15
C GLY A 31 3.64 31.80 7.46
N ALA A 32 3.96 30.51 7.57
CA ALA A 32 3.80 29.69 8.76
C ALA A 32 5.09 28.89 9.06
N SER A 33 5.18 28.29 10.26
CA SER A 33 6.28 27.37 10.55
C SER A 33 6.04 26.00 9.88
N ARG A 34 7.12 25.28 9.54
CA ARG A 34 7.00 23.90 9.02
C ARG A 34 6.29 22.97 10.02
N THR A 35 6.57 23.16 11.31
CA THR A 35 5.93 22.41 12.39
C THR A 35 4.43 22.63 12.42
N THR A 36 3.97 23.84 12.15
CA THR A 36 2.53 24.18 12.05
C THR A 36 1.87 23.39 10.93
N VAL A 37 2.42 23.44 9.71
CA VAL A 37 1.87 22.72 8.55
C VAL A 37 1.90 21.19 8.78
N SER A 38 3.00 20.67 9.33
CA SER A 38 3.11 19.26 9.71
C SER A 38 2.05 18.86 10.77
N THR A 39 1.81 19.72 11.75
CA THR A 39 0.81 19.48 12.79
C THR A 39 -0.60 19.45 12.20
N TRP A 40 -0.94 20.37 11.28
CA TRP A 40 -2.23 20.33 10.58
C TRP A 40 -2.42 19.02 9.82
N LYS A 41 -1.41 18.63 9.01
CA LYS A 41 -1.44 17.40 8.22
C LYS A 41 -1.57 16.13 9.08
N ASN A 42 -1.04 16.11 10.29
CA ASN A 42 -0.97 14.88 11.09
C ASN A 42 -1.98 14.81 12.23
N LYS A 43 -2.43 15.95 12.76
CA LYS A 43 -3.22 16.04 13.99
C LYS A 43 -4.51 16.84 13.86
N ASP A 44 -4.68 17.65 12.80
CA ASP A 44 -5.92 18.40 12.59
C ASP A 44 -6.86 17.58 11.68
N GLU A 45 -7.84 16.93 12.28
CA GLU A 45 -8.76 16.02 11.58
C GLU A 45 -9.54 16.70 10.45
N LEU A 46 -9.92 17.97 10.60
CA LEU A 46 -10.59 18.72 9.53
C LEU A 46 -9.67 18.98 8.34
N PHE A 47 -8.41 19.32 8.61
CA PHE A 47 -7.41 19.55 7.58
C PHE A 47 -7.11 18.26 6.82
N LYS A 48 -6.95 17.16 7.55
CA LYS A 48 -6.72 15.82 6.98
C LYS A 48 -7.87 15.40 6.09
N ALA A 49 -9.10 15.50 6.57
CA ALA A 49 -10.28 15.10 5.81
C ALA A 49 -10.41 15.89 4.49
N GLU A 50 -10.21 17.22 4.52
CA GLU A 50 -10.31 18.02 3.28
C GLU A 50 -9.12 17.80 2.34
N LEU A 51 -7.91 17.57 2.88
CA LEU A 51 -6.74 17.19 2.07
C LEU A 51 -6.97 15.85 1.35
N ASP A 52 -7.43 14.83 2.08
CA ASP A 52 -7.70 13.50 1.53
C ASP A 52 -8.80 13.56 0.46
N LYS A 53 -9.89 14.30 0.73
CA LYS A 53 -10.95 14.57 -0.24
C LYS A 53 -10.42 15.26 -1.50
N SER A 54 -9.56 16.26 -1.35
CA SER A 54 -8.98 16.98 -2.48
C SER A 54 -8.06 16.08 -3.32
N LEU A 55 -7.27 15.21 -2.67
CA LEU A 55 -6.45 14.20 -3.36
C LEU A 55 -7.29 13.16 -4.10
N GLN A 56 -8.41 12.72 -3.51
CA GLN A 56 -9.35 11.81 -4.17
C GLN A 56 -9.98 12.47 -5.40
N ALA A 57 -10.40 13.74 -5.29
CA ALA A 57 -10.93 14.48 -6.42
C ALA A 57 -9.91 14.61 -7.56
N LEU A 58 -8.65 14.93 -7.25
CA LEU A 58 -7.57 14.97 -8.23
C LEU A 58 -7.38 13.60 -8.90
N LYS A 59 -7.37 12.52 -8.12
CA LYS A 59 -7.24 11.16 -8.66
C LYS A 59 -8.38 10.84 -9.63
N SER A 60 -9.63 11.12 -9.25
CA SER A 60 -10.79 10.89 -10.11
C SER A 60 -10.76 11.74 -11.39
N ASP A 61 -10.27 12.98 -11.32
CA ASP A 61 -10.08 13.83 -12.50
C ASP A 61 -9.03 13.23 -13.45
N VAL A 62 -7.87 12.83 -12.93
CA VAL A 62 -6.82 12.17 -13.72
C VAL A 62 -7.32 10.88 -14.36
N GLU A 63 -8.05 10.04 -13.61
CA GLU A 63 -8.66 8.82 -14.13
C GLU A 63 -9.62 9.14 -15.28
N THR A 64 -10.45 10.18 -15.12
CA THR A 64 -11.38 10.64 -16.17
C THR A 64 -10.62 11.12 -17.41
N GLN A 65 -9.55 11.88 -17.25
CA GLN A 65 -8.71 12.35 -18.36
C GLN A 65 -8.08 11.17 -19.12
N ILE A 66 -7.57 10.17 -18.41
CA ILE A 66 -7.01 8.96 -19.02
C ILE A 66 -8.10 8.19 -19.77
N MET A 67 -9.26 7.98 -19.17
CA MET A 67 -10.37 7.25 -19.77
C MET A 67 -10.90 7.95 -21.03
N ASN A 68 -11.01 9.27 -21.02
CA ASN A 68 -11.40 10.06 -22.19
C ASN A 68 -10.39 9.93 -23.35
N ASN A 69 -9.13 9.61 -23.04
CA ASN A 69 -8.05 9.43 -24.01
C ASN A 69 -7.68 7.95 -24.23
N ILE A 70 -8.48 6.99 -23.77
CA ILE A 70 -8.10 5.57 -23.83
C ILE A 70 -7.93 5.06 -25.26
N ASN A 71 -8.75 5.54 -26.21
CA ASN A 71 -8.68 5.17 -27.62
C ASN A 71 -7.36 5.61 -28.28
N PRO A 72 -6.96 6.91 -28.26
CA PRO A 72 -5.69 7.33 -28.84
C PRO A 72 -4.48 6.71 -28.12
N LEU A 73 -4.55 6.50 -26.79
CA LEU A 73 -3.49 5.82 -26.05
C LEU A 73 -3.33 4.36 -26.52
N THR A 74 -4.43 3.64 -26.68
CA THR A 74 -4.44 2.25 -27.17
C THR A 74 -3.95 2.17 -28.60
N ALA A 75 -4.38 3.08 -29.48
CA ALA A 75 -3.89 3.13 -30.86
C ALA A 75 -2.37 3.35 -30.93
N LYS A 76 -1.83 4.22 -30.06
CA LYS A 76 -0.38 4.44 -29.95
C LYS A 76 0.36 3.20 -29.44
N LEU A 77 -0.18 2.51 -28.43
CA LEU A 77 0.38 1.24 -27.92
C LEU A 77 0.45 0.18 -29.02
N ILE A 78 -0.65 -0.03 -29.76
CA ILE A 78 -0.70 -0.96 -30.89
C ILE A 78 0.31 -0.58 -31.97
N LYS A 79 0.44 0.72 -32.28
CA LYS A 79 1.45 1.19 -33.24
C LYS A 79 2.87 0.85 -32.81
N ILE A 80 3.20 1.04 -31.53
CA ILE A 80 4.52 0.69 -30.98
C ILE A 80 4.73 -0.82 -31.08
N ALA A 81 3.74 -1.62 -30.67
CA ALA A 81 3.82 -3.08 -30.70
C ALA A 81 4.04 -3.65 -32.10
N LEU A 82 3.51 -3.01 -33.15
CA LEU A 82 3.54 -3.54 -34.52
C LEU A 82 4.54 -2.85 -35.46
N LYS A 83 5.03 -1.65 -35.13
CA LYS A 83 5.79 -0.80 -36.05
C LYS A 83 7.00 -0.12 -35.41
N SER A 84 7.40 -0.50 -34.20
CA SER A 84 8.62 0.01 -33.59
C SER A 84 9.85 -0.43 -34.38
N ASN A 85 10.85 0.45 -34.51
CA ASN A 85 12.16 0.10 -35.10
C ASN A 85 13.05 -0.69 -34.13
N SER A 86 12.68 -0.75 -32.85
CA SER A 86 13.35 -1.55 -31.83
C SER A 86 12.51 -2.79 -31.53
N ASP A 87 13.08 -3.96 -31.82
CA ASP A 87 12.47 -5.26 -31.51
C ASP A 87 12.16 -5.39 -30.02
N LYS A 88 13.05 -4.91 -29.15
CA LYS A 88 12.82 -4.90 -27.71
C LYS A 88 11.58 -4.09 -27.33
N THR A 89 11.48 -2.84 -27.80
CA THR A 89 10.32 -2.00 -27.52
C THR A 89 9.02 -2.60 -28.08
N SER A 90 9.09 -3.22 -29.26
CA SER A 90 7.97 -3.96 -29.85
C SER A 90 7.55 -5.12 -28.96
N LEU A 91 8.51 -5.96 -28.56
CA LEU A 91 8.30 -7.13 -27.72
C LEU A 91 7.71 -6.75 -26.36
N ASP A 92 8.25 -5.72 -25.70
CA ASP A 92 7.74 -5.25 -24.40
C ASP A 92 6.28 -4.79 -24.51
N ALA A 93 5.93 -4.04 -25.57
CA ALA A 93 4.56 -3.59 -25.82
C ALA A 93 3.60 -4.75 -26.15
N ILE A 94 4.07 -5.74 -26.92
CA ILE A 94 3.32 -6.97 -27.22
C ILE A 94 3.05 -7.75 -25.93
N ILE A 95 4.08 -8.02 -25.14
CA ILE A 95 3.97 -8.75 -23.86
C ILE A 95 3.00 -8.03 -22.92
N TYR A 96 3.14 -6.71 -22.76
CA TYR A 96 2.24 -5.92 -21.92
C TYR A 96 0.77 -6.07 -22.37
N THR A 97 0.52 -5.97 -23.68
CA THR A 97 -0.83 -6.07 -24.25
C THR A 97 -1.42 -7.47 -24.06
N LEU A 98 -0.66 -8.52 -24.37
CA LEU A 98 -1.10 -9.92 -24.19
C LEU A 98 -1.40 -10.23 -22.72
N ASN A 99 -0.51 -9.83 -21.81
CA ASN A 99 -0.69 -10.05 -20.38
C ASN A 99 -1.92 -9.34 -19.81
N ARG A 100 -2.32 -8.19 -20.39
CA ARG A 100 -3.53 -7.47 -19.95
C ARG A 100 -4.82 -8.20 -20.30
N VAL A 101 -4.83 -8.97 -21.40
CA VAL A 101 -6.01 -9.68 -21.92
C VAL A 101 -6.04 -11.14 -21.44
N LEU A 102 -4.90 -11.82 -21.49
CA LEU A 102 -4.77 -13.26 -21.22
C LEU A 102 -4.27 -13.57 -19.81
N GLY A 103 -3.89 -12.54 -19.04
CA GLY A 103 -3.23 -12.68 -17.76
C GLY A 103 -1.71 -12.85 -17.91
N THR A 104 -0.97 -12.57 -16.83
CA THR A 104 0.47 -12.80 -16.77
C THR A 104 0.75 -14.27 -16.43
N PRO A 105 1.60 -14.97 -17.20
CA PRO A 105 2.12 -16.27 -16.78
C PRO A 105 2.73 -16.15 -15.39
N THR A 106 2.26 -16.96 -14.44
CA THR A 106 2.81 -16.97 -13.07
C THR A 106 3.95 -18.00 -13.00
N ASN A 107 5.09 -17.60 -12.44
CA ASN A 107 6.21 -18.50 -12.18
C ASN A 107 6.14 -19.15 -10.79
N LYS A 108 5.05 -18.93 -10.04
CA LYS A 108 4.87 -19.47 -8.70
C LYS A 108 3.99 -20.70 -8.78
N ILE A 109 4.59 -21.87 -8.57
CA ILE A 109 3.82 -23.04 -8.11
C ILE A 109 3.35 -22.66 -6.70
N GLN A 110 2.05 -22.42 -6.54
CA GLN A 110 1.46 -22.30 -5.20
C GLN A 110 1.37 -23.72 -4.63
N ASP A 111 2.18 -24.01 -3.61
CA ASP A 111 1.93 -25.16 -2.75
C ASP A 111 0.59 -24.92 -2.04
N MET A 112 -0.43 -25.71 -2.39
CA MET A 112 -1.75 -25.68 -1.75
C MET A 112 -1.76 -26.35 -0.36
N ASN A 113 -0.59 -26.59 0.24
CA ASN A 113 -0.47 -27.09 1.61
C ASN A 113 -0.39 -25.92 2.59
N ASN A 114 -1.52 -25.24 2.79
CA ASN A 114 -1.68 -24.28 3.87
C ASN A 114 -2.36 -24.99 5.05
N ASP A 115 -1.67 -25.96 5.67
CA ASP A 115 -1.97 -26.37 7.03
C ASP A 115 -1.05 -25.59 7.97
N ASN A 116 -1.58 -24.53 8.58
CA ASN A 116 -0.94 -23.75 9.63
C ASN A 116 -1.03 -24.51 10.98
N SER A 117 -0.65 -25.78 11.00
CA SER A 117 -0.28 -26.45 12.23
C SER A 117 1.17 -26.05 12.54
N LYS A 118 1.35 -25.25 13.59
CA LYS A 118 2.67 -24.98 14.16
C LYS A 118 3.30 -26.34 14.53
N ASN A 119 4.17 -26.87 13.68
CA ASN A 119 5.10 -27.89 14.10
C ASN A 119 6.16 -27.21 14.97
N GLU A 120 5.81 -26.96 16.23
CA GLU A 120 6.82 -26.87 17.28
C GLU A 120 7.49 -28.24 17.31
N ILE A 121 8.74 -28.30 16.84
CA ILE A 121 9.58 -29.47 17.05
C ILE A 121 9.85 -29.49 18.56
N VAL A 122 9.06 -30.26 19.30
CA VAL A 122 9.30 -30.50 20.72
C VAL A 122 10.45 -31.50 20.80
N ASP A 123 11.56 -31.09 21.40
CA ASP A 123 12.69 -31.97 21.65
C ASP A 123 12.27 -33.06 22.66
N ILE A 124 12.53 -34.32 22.33
CA ILE A 124 12.19 -35.47 23.19
C ILE A 124 12.95 -35.36 24.52
N ASP A 125 14.14 -34.77 24.52
CA ASP A 125 14.95 -34.59 25.72
C ASP A 125 14.31 -33.60 26.70
N ASP A 126 13.62 -32.56 26.20
CA ASP A 126 12.89 -31.60 27.04
C ASP A 126 11.68 -32.27 27.72
N MET A 127 10.99 -33.18 27.03
CA MET A 127 9.85 -33.93 27.60
C MET A 127 10.28 -34.93 28.68
N LEU A 128 11.48 -35.50 28.58
CA LEU A 128 11.99 -36.46 29.57
C LEU A 128 12.39 -35.78 30.88
N ASN A 129 12.90 -34.55 30.81
CA ASN A 129 13.26 -33.77 31.99
C ASN A 129 12.05 -33.42 32.87
N ASP A 130 10.89 -33.16 32.26
CA ASP A 130 9.65 -32.88 32.99
C ASP A 130 9.07 -34.11 33.72
N ILE A 131 9.41 -35.33 33.29
CA ILE A 131 8.92 -36.57 33.92
C ILE A 131 9.74 -36.94 35.16
N SER A 132 11.02 -36.54 35.23
CA SER A 132 11.89 -36.88 36.38
C SER A 132 11.52 -36.20 37.70
N ASP A 133 10.73 -35.12 37.68
CA ASP A 133 10.38 -34.35 38.88
C ASP A 133 9.06 -34.77 39.54
N ASN A 134 8.28 -35.69 38.93
CA ASN A 134 7.07 -36.22 39.54
C ASN A 134 7.37 -37.39 40.47
N LYS A 135 7.48 -37.06 41.76
CA LYS A 135 7.46 -37.93 42.95
C LYS A 135 6.84 -39.31 42.69
N VAL A 136 7.68 -40.33 42.78
CA VAL A 136 7.32 -41.75 42.90
C VAL A 136 6.15 -41.89 43.88
N ILE A 137 4.99 -42.32 43.39
CA ILE A 137 3.88 -42.75 44.25
C ILE A 137 4.28 -44.11 44.81
N GLU A 138 4.70 -44.16 46.08
CA GLU A 138 4.88 -45.43 46.78
C GLU A 138 3.53 -46.14 46.93
N LEU A 139 3.38 -47.28 46.27
CA LEU A 139 2.22 -48.14 46.43
C LEU A 139 2.26 -48.81 47.82
N PRO A 140 1.18 -48.77 48.62
CA PRO A 140 1.18 -49.39 49.93
C PRO A 140 1.35 -50.91 49.81
N LYS A 141 2.25 -51.47 50.63
CA LYS A 141 2.44 -52.92 50.75
C LYS A 141 1.18 -53.55 51.33
N VAL A 142 0.54 -54.42 50.56
CA VAL A 142 -0.58 -55.25 51.03
C VAL A 142 -0.03 -56.29 52.02
N LYS A 143 -0.69 -56.39 53.19
CA LYS A 143 -0.40 -57.39 54.23
C LYS A 143 -0.68 -58.81 53.77
#